data_AF-A0A392QSA1-F1
#
_entry.id   AF-A0A392QSA1-F1
#
_cell.length_a   1.000
_cell.length_b   1.000
_cell.length_c   1.000
_cell.angle_alpha   90.00
_cell.angle_beta   90.00
_cell.angle_gamma   90.00
#
_symmetry.space_group_name_H-M   'P 1'
#
loop_
_entity.id
_entity.type
_entity.pdbx_description
1 polymer ?
#
loop_
_entity_poly.entity_id
_entity_poly.type
_entity_poly.pdbx_seq_one_letter_code
_entity_poly.pdbx_strand_id
1 'polypeptide(L)'
;KDTMGAALQGKRKSSILILEALASLLARADPGADHLLNPETKQQAKAMADEWRLKLASADIDAANGHSLEAEAFLQLLSTFRIASEFGEEELCKLVLAVAQNRSAPELCRSIGLTHKVP
;
A
#
# COMPACT_ATOMS: atom_id res chain seq x y z
N LYS A 1 -1.80 -22.13 -18.83
CA LYS A 1 -3.08 -21.76 -18.20
C LYS A 1 -2.73 -20.69 -17.17
N ASP A 2 -2.24 -19.53 -17.62
CA ASP A 2 -1.51 -18.56 -16.77
C ASP A 2 -1.83 -17.09 -17.10
N THR A 3 -2.69 -16.86 -18.09
CA THR A 3 -3.10 -15.53 -18.55
C THR A 3 -3.93 -14.77 -17.51
N MET A 4 -4.67 -15.48 -16.65
CA MET A 4 -5.52 -14.87 -15.62
C MET A 4 -4.70 -14.21 -14.49
N GLY A 5 -3.60 -14.86 -14.08
CA GLY A 5 -2.70 -14.34 -13.03
C GLY A 5 -1.96 -13.08 -13.48
N ALA A 6 -1.42 -13.10 -14.71
CA ALA A 6 -0.75 -11.94 -15.31
C ALA A 6 -1.71 -10.75 -15.52
N ALA A 7 -2.94 -11.00 -15.97
CA ALA A 7 -3.94 -9.95 -16.15
C ALA A 7 -4.38 -9.32 -14.82
N LEU A 8 -4.54 -10.11 -13.75
CA LEU A 8 -4.86 -9.61 -12.42
C LEU A 8 -3.71 -8.78 -11.84
N GLN A 9 -2.47 -9.25 -12.00
CA GLN A 9 -1.28 -8.51 -11.58
C GLN A 9 -1.12 -7.19 -12.35
N GLY A 10 -1.42 -7.19 -13.65
CA GLY A 10 -1.45 -5.98 -14.48
C GLY A 10 -2.48 -4.97 -13.97
N LYS A 11 -3.71 -5.41 -13.66
CA LYS A 11 -4.76 -4.55 -13.09
C LYS A 11 -4.34 -3.95 -11.75
N ARG A 12 -3.76 -4.75 -10.84
CA ARG A 12 -3.27 -4.28 -9.52
C ARG A 12 -2.20 -3.20 -9.67
N LYS A 13 -1.21 -3.41 -10.56
CA LYS A 13 -0.16 -2.42 -10.84
C LYS A 13 -0.73 -1.12 -11.38
N SER A 14 -1.70 -1.18 -12.30
CA SER A 14 -2.37 0.01 -12.82
C SER A 14 -3.16 0.75 -11.75
N SER A 15 -3.86 0.05 -10.86
CA SER A 15 -4.59 0.67 -9.74
C SER A 15 -3.67 1.41 -8.77
N ILE A 16 -2.51 0.84 -8.46
CA ILE A 16 -1.49 1.49 -7.62
C ILE A 16 -0.98 2.76 -8.30
N LEU A 17 -0.62 2.69 -9.58
CA LEU A 17 -0.18 3.86 -10.35
C LEU A 17 -1.24 4.98 -10.40
N ILE A 18 -2.52 4.63 -10.54
CA ILE A 18 -3.62 5.60 -10.50
C ILE A 18 -3.70 6.25 -9.12
N LEU A 19 -3.59 5.48 -8.03
CA LEU A 19 -3.58 6.02 -6.66
C LEU A 19 -2.37 6.92 -6.40
N GLU A 20 -1.18 6.57 -6.89
CA GLU A 20 0.03 7.40 -6.82
C GLU A 20 -0.11 8.73 -7.59
N ALA A 21 -0.69 8.68 -8.78
CA ALA A 21 -0.98 9.87 -9.57
C ALA A 21 -2.01 10.77 -8.87
N LEU A 22 -3.07 10.18 -8.30
CA LEU A 22 -4.06 10.91 -7.51
C LEU A 22 -3.45 11.56 -6.26
N ALA A 23 -2.64 10.82 -5.51
CA ALA A 23 -1.92 11.36 -4.34
C ALA A 23 -1.03 12.55 -4.73
N SER A 24 -0.30 12.43 -5.84
CA SER A 24 0.57 13.49 -6.37
C SER A 24 -0.23 14.73 -6.80
N LEU A 25 -1.41 14.55 -7.40
CA LEU A 25 -2.31 15.65 -7.75
C LEU A 25 -2.86 16.35 -6.50
N LEU A 26 -3.28 15.57 -5.50
CA LEU A 26 -3.84 16.08 -4.25
C LEU A 26 -2.79 16.76 -3.36
N ALA A 27 -1.52 16.34 -3.42
CA ALA A 27 -0.41 16.99 -2.73
C ALA A 27 -0.01 18.33 -3.36
N ARG A 28 -0.26 18.50 -4.66
CA ARG A 28 -0.03 19.75 -5.41
C ARG A 28 -1.19 20.74 -5.32
N ALA A 29 -2.35 20.27 -4.90
CA ALA A 29 -3.51 21.12 -4.68
C ALA A 29 -3.28 21.99 -3.43
N ASP A 30 -3.73 23.24 -3.47
CA ASP A 30 -3.59 24.19 -2.37
C ASP A 30 -4.11 23.59 -1.03
N PRO A 31 -3.61 23.98 0.15
CA PRO A 31 -4.10 23.46 1.43
C PRO A 31 -5.61 23.67 1.67
N GLY A 32 -6.26 24.55 0.90
CA GLY A 32 -7.72 24.74 0.87
C GLY A 32 -8.49 23.81 -0.09
N ALA A 33 -7.81 22.89 -0.78
CA ALA A 33 -8.40 21.97 -1.74
C ALA A 33 -9.07 20.74 -1.10
N ASP A 34 -9.40 20.80 0.20
CA ASP A 34 -10.15 19.77 0.90
C ASP A 34 -11.53 19.48 0.25
N HIS A 35 -12.05 20.40 -0.57
CA HIS A 35 -13.25 20.17 -1.37
C HIS A 35 -13.11 19.00 -2.39
N LEU A 36 -11.88 18.68 -2.82
CA LEU A 36 -11.62 17.54 -3.71
C LEU A 36 -11.81 16.19 -3.01
N LEU A 37 -11.62 16.17 -1.69
CA LEU A 37 -11.86 14.99 -0.84
C LEU A 37 -13.08 15.25 0.03
N ASN A 38 -14.24 15.36 -0.64
CA ASN A 38 -15.51 15.58 0.05
C ASN A 38 -15.77 14.45 1.08
N PRO A 39 -16.62 14.69 2.11
CA PRO A 39 -16.87 13.72 3.17
C PRO A 39 -17.35 12.36 2.67
N GLU A 40 -18.18 12.33 1.61
CA GLU A 40 -18.68 11.10 1.01
C GLU A 40 -17.56 10.26 0.39
N THR A 41 -16.63 10.89 -0.32
CA THR A 41 -15.45 10.25 -0.92
C THR A 41 -14.55 9.66 0.14
N LYS A 42 -14.31 10.39 1.25
CA LYS A 42 -13.54 9.89 2.39
C LYS A 42 -14.25 8.71 3.06
N GLN A 43 -15.57 8.76 3.18
CA GLN A 43 -16.37 7.67 3.75
C GLN A 43 -16.32 6.40 2.88
N GLN A 44 -16.40 6.54 1.55
CA GLN A 44 -16.23 5.42 0.62
C GLN A 44 -14.82 4.82 0.71
N ALA A 45 -13.79 5.66 0.71
CA ALA A 45 -12.41 5.22 0.88
C ALA A 45 -12.20 4.48 2.22
N LYS A 46 -12.82 4.97 3.29
CA LYS A 46 -12.81 4.30 4.60
C LYS A 46 -13.49 2.94 4.56
N ALA A 47 -14.67 2.83 3.96
CA ALA A 47 -15.38 1.55 3.85
C ALA A 47 -14.55 0.50 3.08
N MET A 48 -13.87 0.93 2.01
CA MET A 48 -12.93 0.08 1.27
C MET A 48 -11.73 -0.33 2.14
N ALA A 49 -11.16 0.62 2.88
CA ALA A 49 -10.03 0.37 3.77
C ALA A 49 -10.41 -0.61 4.90
N ASP A 50 -11.59 -0.48 5.50
CA ASP A 50 -12.07 -1.40 6.54
C ASP A 50 -12.22 -2.84 6.01
N GLU A 51 -12.75 -3.01 4.80
CA GLU A 51 -12.83 -4.31 4.15
C GLU A 51 -11.44 -4.90 3.89
N TRP A 52 -10.50 -4.08 3.43
CA TRP A 52 -9.13 -4.51 3.15
C TRP A 52 -8.37 -4.86 4.41
N ARG A 53 -8.56 -4.09 5.49
CA ARG A 53 -7.97 -4.32 6.80
C ARG A 53 -8.35 -5.69 7.35
N LEU A 54 -9.62 -6.09 7.23
CA LEU A 54 -10.07 -7.42 7.65
C LEU A 54 -9.40 -8.55 6.83
N LYS A 55 -9.24 -8.34 5.52
CA LYS A 55 -8.53 -9.29 4.64
C LYS A 55 -7.05 -9.38 5.00
N LEU A 56 -6.42 -8.26 5.30
CA LEU A 56 -5.04 -8.14 5.77
C LEU A 56 -4.85 -8.79 7.14
N ALA A 57 -5.81 -8.68 8.07
CA ALA A 57 -5.73 -9.39 9.35
C ALA A 57 -5.91 -10.91 9.22
N SER A 58 -6.66 -11.36 8.21
CA SER A 58 -6.92 -12.80 7.97
C SER A 58 -5.80 -13.49 7.19
N ALA A 59 -5.08 -12.74 6.36
CA ALA A 59 -3.90 -13.22 5.65
C ALA A 59 -2.71 -12.98 6.56
N ASP A 60 -2.10 -14.02 7.11
CA ASP A 60 -0.93 -13.92 7.98
C ASP A 60 0.16 -13.06 7.29
N ILE A 61 0.22 -11.76 7.59
CA ILE A 61 1.16 -10.80 6.98
C ILE A 61 2.51 -11.00 7.65
N ASP A 62 3.10 -12.17 7.42
CA ASP A 62 4.51 -12.35 7.68
C ASP A 62 5.28 -11.73 6.51
N ALA A 63 6.36 -11.02 6.83
CA ALA A 63 7.16 -10.27 5.86
C ALA A 63 7.69 -11.17 4.71
N ALA A 64 7.70 -12.48 4.91
CA ALA A 64 8.10 -13.51 3.95
C ALA A 64 7.07 -13.86 2.86
N ASN A 65 5.76 -13.54 3.04
CA ASN A 65 4.69 -14.18 2.26
C ASN A 65 4.16 -13.38 1.05
N GLY A 66 4.90 -12.39 0.55
CA GLY A 66 4.53 -11.71 -0.71
C GLY A 66 3.31 -10.78 -0.64
N HIS A 67 2.78 -10.51 0.56
CA HIS A 67 1.67 -9.56 0.80
C HIS A 67 2.12 -8.09 0.91
N SER A 68 3.39 -7.80 0.59
CA SER A 68 3.95 -6.43 0.62
C SER A 68 3.20 -5.48 -0.31
N LEU A 69 2.69 -5.96 -1.44
CA LEU A 69 2.00 -5.12 -2.42
C LEU A 69 0.60 -4.72 -1.92
N GLU A 70 -0.11 -5.64 -1.26
CA GLU A 70 -1.40 -5.38 -0.65
C GLU A 70 -1.29 -4.41 0.54
N ALA A 71 -0.25 -4.57 1.38
CA ALA A 71 0.05 -3.64 2.46
C ALA A 71 0.44 -2.24 1.94
N GLU A 72 1.26 -2.16 0.89
CA GLU A 72 1.63 -0.91 0.23
C GLU A 72 0.39 -0.22 -0.39
N ALA A 73 -0.46 -0.98 -1.10
CA ALA A 73 -1.69 -0.45 -1.68
C ALA A 73 -2.68 0.05 -0.61
N PHE A 74 -2.77 -0.63 0.53
CA PHE A 74 -3.59 -0.19 1.67
C PHE A 74 -3.07 1.13 2.24
N LEU A 75 -1.76 1.22 2.54
CA LEU A 75 -1.15 2.45 3.06
C LEU A 75 -1.29 3.62 2.07
N GLN A 76 -1.17 3.34 0.77
CA GLN A 76 -1.36 4.33 -0.28
C GLN A 76 -2.81 4.84 -0.34
N LEU A 77 -3.80 3.96 -0.16
CA LEU A 77 -5.21 4.35 -0.06
C LEU A 77 -5.42 5.32 1.12
N LEU A 78 -4.93 4.97 2.31
CA LEU A 78 -5.09 5.80 3.50
C LEU A 78 -4.46 7.19 3.33
N SER A 79 -3.26 7.23 2.73
CA SER A 79 -2.53 8.47 2.46
C SER A 79 -3.25 9.34 1.44
N THR A 80 -3.66 8.76 0.30
CA THR A 80 -4.34 9.47 -0.79
C THR A 80 -5.61 10.17 -0.30
N PHE A 81 -6.42 9.48 0.52
CA PHE A 81 -7.69 10.01 1.00
C PHE A 81 -7.59 10.74 2.35
N ARG A 82 -6.39 10.83 2.93
CA ARG A 82 -6.12 11.46 4.24
C ARG A 82 -6.98 10.91 5.36
N ILE A 83 -7.12 9.58 5.41
CA ILE A 83 -7.96 8.86 6.39
C ILE A 83 -7.14 8.00 7.35
N ALA A 84 -5.80 8.13 7.37
CA ALA A 84 -4.93 7.34 8.25
C ALA A 84 -5.26 7.49 9.75
N SER A 85 -5.76 8.67 10.18
CA SER A 85 -6.15 8.93 11.57
C SER A 85 -7.35 8.09 12.06
N GLU A 86 -8.10 7.47 11.14
CA GLU A 86 -9.23 6.59 11.47
C GLU A 86 -8.77 5.17 11.88
N PHE A 87 -7.47 4.89 11.79
CA PHE A 87 -6.87 3.58 12.01
C PHE A 87 -5.87 3.61 13.17
N GLY A 88 -5.64 2.44 13.78
CA GLY A 88 -4.72 2.33 14.92
C GLY A 88 -3.26 2.53 14.51
N GLU A 89 -2.59 3.49 15.14
CA GLU A 89 -1.19 3.85 14.84
C GLU A 89 -0.24 2.64 14.90
N GLU A 90 -0.35 1.81 15.94
CA GLU A 90 0.50 0.62 16.11
C GLU A 90 0.38 -0.39 14.95
N GLU A 91 -0.82 -0.55 14.40
CA GLU A 91 -1.08 -1.44 13.26
C GLU A 91 -0.50 -0.86 11.97
N LEU A 92 -0.67 0.45 11.75
CA LEU A 92 -0.07 1.15 10.61
C LEU A 92 1.46 1.07 10.66
N CYS A 93 2.07 1.22 11.83
CA CYS A 93 3.52 1.06 12.00
C CYS A 93 4.00 -0.33 11.61
N LYS A 94 3.29 -1.39 12.00
CA LYS A 94 3.64 -2.77 11.61
C LYS A 94 3.59 -2.96 10.09
N LEU A 95 2.54 -2.44 9.44
CA LEU A 95 2.41 -2.51 7.98
C LEU A 95 3.53 -1.76 7.26
N VAL A 96 3.87 -0.55 7.72
CA VAL A 96 4.98 0.24 7.17
C VAL A 96 6.31 -0.51 7.30
N LEU A 97 6.58 -1.11 8.45
CA LEU A 97 7.80 -1.90 8.67
C LEU A 97 7.86 -3.13 7.75
N ALA A 98 6.75 -3.85 7.58
CA ALA A 98 6.66 -5.00 6.68
C ALA A 98 6.93 -4.62 5.20
N VAL A 99 6.41 -3.47 4.76
CA VAL A 99 6.67 -2.94 3.39
C VAL A 99 8.14 -2.50 3.24
N ALA A 100 8.70 -1.80 4.22
CA ALA A 100 10.07 -1.29 4.16
C ALA A 100 11.14 -2.41 4.10
N GLN A 101 10.91 -3.52 4.81
CA GLN A 101 11.79 -4.69 4.79
C GLN A 101 11.84 -5.35 3.40
N ASN A 102 10.71 -5.36 2.68
CA ASN A 102 10.61 -5.96 1.35
C ASN A 102 11.25 -5.10 0.24
N ARG A 103 11.22 -3.77 0.35
CA ARG A 103 11.82 -2.87 -0.65
C ARG A 103 13.35 -2.84 -0.62
N SER A 104 13.97 -3.29 0.48
CA SER A 104 15.39 -3.02 0.75
C SER A 104 16.29 -4.26 0.75
N ALA A 105 15.75 -5.46 0.92
CA ALA A 105 16.57 -6.65 1.17
C ALA A 105 17.51 -7.07 0.02
N PRO A 106 17.11 -7.09 -1.28
CA PRO A 106 18.00 -7.58 -2.34
C PRO A 106 19.12 -6.60 -2.70
N GLU A 107 18.84 -5.30 -2.66
CA GLU A 107 19.80 -4.25 -3.01
C GLU A 107 20.81 -4.02 -1.90
N LEU A 108 20.40 -4.11 -0.63
CA LEU A 108 21.34 -4.15 0.49
C LEU A 108 22.19 -5.41 0.42
N CYS A 109 21.64 -6.61 0.28
CA CYS A 109 22.45 -7.84 0.18
C CYS A 109 23.49 -7.79 -0.96
N ARG A 110 23.20 -7.09 -2.06
CA ARG A 110 24.18 -6.78 -3.11
C ARG A 110 25.21 -5.72 -2.69
N SER A 111 24.80 -4.64 -2.02
CA SER A 111 25.72 -3.56 -1.62
C SER A 111 26.64 -3.92 -0.46
N ILE A 112 26.24 -4.83 0.44
CA ILE A 112 27.05 -5.33 1.58
C ILE A 112 27.73 -6.69 1.33
N GLY A 113 27.78 -7.16 0.08
CA GLY A 113 28.57 -8.35 -0.30
C GLY A 113 28.05 -9.69 0.23
N LEU A 114 26.79 -9.74 0.67
CA LEU A 114 26.12 -10.96 1.16
C LEU A 114 25.45 -11.76 0.03
N THR A 115 25.79 -11.48 -1.22
CA THR A 115 25.19 -12.07 -2.44
C THR A 115 25.33 -13.60 -2.50
N HIS A 116 26.29 -14.18 -1.78
CA HIS A 116 26.52 -15.63 -1.72
C HIS A 116 25.66 -16.38 -0.66
N LYS A 117 24.82 -15.66 0.11
CA LYS A 117 23.92 -16.24 1.14
C LYS A 117 22.44 -16.01 0.86
N VAL A 118 22.12 -15.35 -0.25
CA VAL A 118 20.76 -15.31 -0.80
C VAL A 118 20.67 -16.51 -1.75
N PRO A 119 19.71 -17.43 -1.59
CA PRO A 119 19.59 -18.59 -2.47
C PRO A 119 19.28 -18.19 -3.92
#